data_AF-A0A932CUX0-F1
#
_entry.id   AF-A0A932CUX0-F1
#
_cell.length_a   1.000
_cell.length_b   1.000
_cell.length_c   1.000
_cell.angle_alpha   90.00
_cell.angle_beta   90.00
_cell.angle_gamma   90.00
#
_symmetry.space_group_name_H-M   'P 1'
#
loop_
_entity.id
_entity.type
_entity.pdbx_description
1 polymer ?
#
loop_
_entity_poly.entity_id
_entity_poly.type
_entity_poly.pdbx_seq_one_letter_code
_entity_poly.pdbx_strand_id
1 'polypeptide(L)'
;MSSFEALEVAMQLVEAMAPIIEKVEKRDSGMAKQMKDATTSIPSNLSEGARRRGKDRIYLFSVAAGSAGEVKTQVRIAKAWRYI
;
A
#
# COMPACT_ATOMS: atom_id res chain seq x y z
N MET A 1 23.12 10.48 -6.70
CA MET A 1 22.06 10.55 -5.67
C MET A 1 21.66 9.13 -5.36
N SER A 2 21.68 8.72 -4.08
CA SER A 2 21.15 7.40 -3.70
C SER A 2 19.67 7.34 -4.02
N SER A 3 19.20 6.24 -4.60
CA SER A 3 17.77 6.00 -4.78
C SER A 3 17.09 5.92 -3.41
N PHE A 4 15.83 6.35 -3.33
CA PHE A 4 15.03 6.17 -2.11
C PHE A 4 14.42 4.76 -2.12
N GLU A 5 15.17 3.79 -1.60
CA GLU A 5 14.84 2.36 -1.70
C GLU A 5 13.43 2.00 -1.23
N ALA A 6 12.94 2.62 -0.15
CA ALA A 6 11.60 2.35 0.36
C ALA A 6 10.50 2.72 -0.65
N LEU A 7 10.69 3.78 -1.45
CA LEU A 7 9.76 4.16 -2.51
C LEU A 7 9.78 3.14 -3.65
N GLU A 8 10.96 2.69 -4.06
CA GLU A 8 11.10 1.67 -5.12
C GLU A 8 10.43 0.35 -4.71
N VAL A 9 10.65 -0.10 -3.47
CA VAL A 9 9.98 -1.29 -2.92
C VAL A 9 8.46 -1.09 -2.83
N ALA A 10 7.99 0.11 -2.48
CA ALA A 10 6.56 0.41 -2.47
C ALA A 10 5.95 0.37 -3.88
N MET A 11 6.68 0.78 -4.91
CA MET A 11 6.22 0.63 -6.30
C MET A 11 6.14 -0.83 -6.74
N GLN A 12 7.13 -1.65 -6.36
CA GLN A 12 7.07 -3.12 -6.58
C GLN A 12 5.88 -3.76 -5.87
N LEU A 13 5.52 -3.27 -4.67
CA LEU A 13 4.32 -3.72 -3.96
C LEU A 13 3.04 -3.39 -4.75
N VAL A 14 2.95 -2.20 -5.36
CA VAL A 14 1.79 -1.83 -6.20
C VAL A 14 1.64 -2.82 -7.36
N GLU A 15 2.72 -3.13 -8.06
CA GLU A 15 2.73 -4.09 -9.17
C GLU A 15 2.32 -5.50 -8.69
N ALA A 16 2.85 -5.96 -7.56
CA ALA A 16 2.51 -7.26 -6.99
C ALA A 16 1.06 -7.35 -6.51
N MET A 17 0.47 -6.24 -6.06
CA MET A 17 -0.91 -6.19 -5.58
C MET A 17 -1.94 -6.09 -6.70
N ALA A 18 -1.59 -5.55 -7.87
CA ALA A 18 -2.52 -5.40 -9.00
C ALA A 18 -3.29 -6.68 -9.35
N PRO A 19 -2.65 -7.85 -9.62
CA PRO A 19 -3.38 -9.07 -9.95
C PRO A 19 -4.15 -9.66 -8.75
N ILE A 20 -3.77 -9.33 -7.51
CA ILE A 20 -4.51 -9.73 -6.30
C ILE A 20 -5.80 -8.92 -6.20
N ILE A 21 -5.71 -7.60 -6.37
CA ILE A 21 -6.86 -6.69 -6.33
C ILE A 21 -7.87 -7.04 -7.41
N GLU A 22 -7.43 -7.33 -8.64
CA GLU A 22 -8.31 -7.78 -9.73
C GLU A 22 -9.08 -9.07 -9.41
N LYS A 23 -8.45 -10.01 -8.70
CA LYS A 23 -9.12 -11.24 -8.25
C LYS A 23 -10.15 -10.95 -7.16
N VAL A 24 -9.80 -10.10 -6.20
CA VAL A 24 -10.72 -9.68 -5.13
C VAL A 24 -11.89 -8.89 -5.69
N GLU A 25 -11.68 -8.01 -6.67
CA GLU A 25 -12.73 -7.18 -7.27
C GLU A 25 -13.86 -7.99 -7.90
N LYS A 26 -13.54 -9.15 -8.47
CA LYS A 26 -14.53 -10.09 -9.02
C LYS A 26 -15.44 -10.72 -7.95
N ARG A 27 -15.07 -10.60 -6.67
CA ARG A 27 -15.78 -11.20 -5.52
C ARG A 27 -16.38 -10.12 -4.62
N ASP A 28 -15.65 -9.04 -4.39
CA ASP A 28 -16.00 -7.90 -3.54
C ASP A 28 -15.27 -6.64 -4.03
N SER A 29 -15.99 -5.79 -4.75
CA SER A 29 -15.46 -4.51 -5.26
C SER A 29 -15.18 -3.50 -4.16
N GLY A 30 -15.88 -3.57 -3.02
CA GLY A 30 -15.66 -2.70 -1.88
C GLY A 30 -14.32 -3.00 -1.21
N MET A 31 -14.05 -4.29 -0.96
CA MET A 31 -12.75 -4.73 -0.44
C MET A 31 -11.62 -4.43 -1.42
N ALA A 32 -11.81 -4.69 -2.72
CA ALA A 32 -10.81 -4.38 -3.74
C ALA A 32 -10.46 -2.89 -3.76
N LYS A 33 -11.46 -2.01 -3.64
CA LYS A 33 -11.23 -0.57 -3.52
C LYS A 33 -10.41 -0.22 -2.28
N GLN A 34 -10.74 -0.76 -1.11
CA GLN A 34 -9.97 -0.53 0.11
C GLN A 34 -8.52 -0.99 -0.03
N MET A 35 -8.29 -2.16 -0.63
CA MET A 35 -6.95 -2.69 -0.89
C MET A 35 -6.16 -1.78 -1.85
N LYS A 36 -6.81 -1.29 -2.91
CA LYS A 36 -6.21 -0.37 -3.88
C LYS A 36 -5.85 0.97 -3.24
N ASP A 37 -6.76 1.56 -2.47
CA ASP A 37 -6.53 2.83 -1.78
C ASP A 37 -5.38 2.72 -0.78
N ALA A 38 -5.38 1.69 0.07
CA ALA A 38 -4.32 1.44 1.05
C ALA A 38 -2.96 1.19 0.37
N THR A 39 -2.92 0.39 -0.70
CA THR A 39 -1.70 0.13 -1.47
C THR A 39 -1.17 1.40 -2.14
N THR A 40 -2.05 2.24 -2.69
CA THR A 40 -1.70 3.52 -3.35
C THR A 40 -1.20 4.56 -2.35
N SER A 41 -1.74 4.56 -1.13
CA SER A 41 -1.33 5.47 -0.04
C SER A 41 0.15 5.33 0.32
N ILE A 42 0.72 4.12 0.25
CA ILE A 42 2.11 3.84 0.67
C ILE A 42 3.13 4.64 -0.15
N PRO A 43 3.27 4.46 -1.48
CA PRO A 43 4.23 5.22 -2.28
C PRO A 43 3.90 6.72 -2.30
N SER A 44 2.63 7.10 -2.21
CA SER A 44 2.19 8.50 -2.19
C SER A 44 2.74 9.23 -0.96
N ASN A 45 2.56 8.66 0.24
CA ASN A 45 3.08 9.23 1.49
C ASN A 45 4.61 9.17 1.57
N LEU A 46 5.25 8.12 1.03
CA LEU A 46 6.72 8.04 0.97
C LEU A 46 7.30 9.15 0.07
N SER A 47 6.75 9.32 -1.13
CA SER A 47 7.18 10.35 -2.09
C SER A 47 6.97 11.76 -1.53
N GLU A 48 5.85 12.03 -0.87
CA GLU A 48 5.61 13.31 -0.21
C GLU A 48 6.57 13.51 0.97
N GLY A 49 6.69 12.52 1.85
CA GLY A 49 7.55 12.58 3.04
C GLY A 49 9.01 12.84 2.69
N ALA A 50 9.51 12.28 1.60
CA ALA A 50 10.87 12.52 1.10
C ALA A 50 11.13 14.00 0.79
N ARG A 51 10.09 14.77 0.43
CA ARG A 51 10.16 16.22 0.16
C ARG A 51 9.92 17.08 1.40
N ARG A 52 9.41 16.52 2.50
CA ARG A 52 9.18 17.22 3.78
C ARG A 52 10.42 17.20 4.68
N ARG A 53 10.36 17.91 5.81
CA ARG A 53 11.40 17.96 6.86
C ARG A 53 10.76 17.85 8.26
N GLY A 54 11.57 17.54 9.26
CA GLY A 54 11.12 17.51 10.66
C GLY A 54 9.99 16.50 10.91
N LYS A 55 9.01 16.91 11.73
CA LYS A 55 7.90 16.05 12.17
C LYS A 55 7.01 15.58 11.03
N ASP A 56 6.78 16.41 10.01
CA ASP A 56 5.92 16.06 8.87
C ASP A 56 6.46 14.88 8.07
N ARG A 57 7.79 14.83 7.87
CA ARG A 57 8.43 13.68 7.19
C ARG A 57 8.17 12.38 7.96
N ILE A 58 8.42 12.40 9.26
CA ILE A 58 8.27 11.23 10.12
C ILE A 58 6.80 10.81 10.15
N TYR A 59 5.87 11.76 10.25
CA TYR A 59 4.44 11.49 10.20
C TYR A 59 4.03 10.78 8.91
N LEU A 60 4.42 11.29 7.74
CA LEU A 60 4.08 10.68 6.45
C LEU A 60 4.69 9.28 6.30
N PHE A 61 5.92 9.07 6.77
CA PHE A 61 6.52 7.73 6.78
C PHE A 61 5.79 6.76 7.72
N SER A 62 5.32 7.24 8.87
CA SER A 62 4.48 6.43 9.78
C SER A 62 3.12 6.09 9.15
N VAL A 63 2.50 7.02 8.42
CA VAL A 63 1.26 6.76 7.67
C VAL A 63 1.50 5.68 6.60
N ALA A 64 2.59 5.78 5.83
CA ALA A 64 2.94 4.76 4.83
C ALA A 64 3.15 3.37 5.47
N ALA A 65 3.84 3.31 6.62
CA ALA A 65 4.02 2.06 7.36
C ALA A 65 2.69 1.48 7.88
N GLY A 66 1.78 2.33 8.35
CA GLY A 66 0.42 1.94 8.76
C GLY A 66 -0.36 1.33 7.60
N SER A 67 -0.40 2.01 6.45
CA SER A 67 -1.06 1.49 5.24
C SER A 67 -0.46 0.15 4.77
N ALA A 68 0.85 -0.05 4.89
CA ALA A 68 1.48 -1.35 4.58
C ALA A 68 0.99 -2.48 5.52
N GLY A 69 0.80 -2.18 6.81
CA GLY A 69 0.19 -3.10 7.77
C GLY A 69 -1.26 -3.46 7.44
N GLU A 70 -2.04 -2.47 6.99
CA GLU A 70 -3.41 -2.67 6.52
C GLU A 70 -3.47 -3.55 5.28
N VAL A 71 -2.65 -3.29 4.25
CA VAL A 71 -2.57 -4.12 3.04
C VAL A 71 -2.26 -5.58 3.40
N LYS A 72 -1.27 -5.81 4.28
CA LYS A 72 -0.94 -7.17 4.76
C LYS A 72 -2.13 -7.85 5.43
N THR A 73 -2.92 -7.10 6.20
CA THR A 73 -4.11 -7.62 6.88
C THR A 73 -5.22 -7.93 5.88
N GLN A 74 -5.48 -7.04 4.93
CA GLN A 74 -6.48 -7.23 3.87
C GLN A 74 -6.19 -8.46 3.02
N VAL A 75 -4.92 -8.73 2.67
CA VAL A 75 -4.53 -9.96 1.98
C VAL A 75 -4.87 -11.21 2.79
N ARG A 76 -4.69 -11.18 4.12
CA ARG A 76 -5.07 -12.30 5.00
C ARG A 76 -6.58 -12.50 5.06
N ILE A 77 -7.34 -11.40 5.09
CA ILE A 77 -8.81 -11.44 5.06
C ILE A 77 -9.29 -12.02 3.73
N ALA A 78 -8.72 -11.59 2.60
CA ALA A 78 -9.10 -12.07 1.27
C ALA A 78 -8.87 -13.58 1.13
N LYS A 79 -7.76 -14.09 1.67
CA LYS A 79 -7.50 -15.54 1.76
C LYS A 79 -8.52 -16.27 2.65
N ALA A 80 -8.86 -15.71 3.80
CA ALA A 80 -9.84 -16.31 4.71
C ALA A 80 -11.24 -16.42 4.07
N TRP A 81 -11.62 -15.41 3.29
CA TRP A 81 -12.85 -15.42 2.48
C TRP A 81 -12.75 -16.22 1.18
N ARG A 82 -11.58 -16.81 0.87
CA ARG A 82 -11.31 -17.59 -0.34
C ARG A 82 -11.52 -16.77 -1.63
N TYR A 83 -11.22 -15.47 -1.58
CA TYR A 83 -11.20 -14.62 -2.78
C TYR A 83 -9.91 -14.80 -3.57
N ILE A 84 -8.83 -15.19 -2.88
CA ILE A 84 -7.50 -15.52 -3.41
C ILE A 84 -6.89 -16.72 -2.68
#